data_AF-A0A0F8EQ42-F1
#
_entry.id   AF-A0A0F8EQ42-F1
#
_cell.length_a   1.000
_cell.length_b   1.000
_cell.length_c   1.000
_cell.angle_alpha   90.00
_cell.angle_beta   90.00
_cell.angle_gamma   90.00
#
_symmetry.space_group_name_H-M   'P 1'
#
loop_
_entity.id
_entity.type
_entity.pdbx_description
1 polymer ?
#
loop_
_entity_poly.entity_id
_entity_poly.type
_entity_poly.pdbx_seq_one_letter_code
_entity_poly.pdbx_strand_id
1 'polypeptide(L)'
;MKMKVIIFVFFVMFLANVVSASSTYGSIDTYYNDKLLPGEEIAKPILKVGEPFKIKVVMTLNQTSRLFIEVNSIGSESPYEVVEGPSKFSEKKHFESLDPGVYTFEWIL
;
A
#
# COMPACT_ATOMS: atom_id res chain seq x y z
N MET A 1 3.73 0.36 48.45
CA MET A 1 3.80 -0.75 47.47
C MET A 1 2.72 -0.65 46.39
N LYS A 2 1.45 -0.43 46.74
CA LYS A 2 0.31 -0.37 45.80
C LYS A 2 0.40 0.74 44.73
N MET A 3 0.84 1.95 45.09
CA MET A 3 0.91 3.08 44.14
C MET A 3 1.96 2.88 43.02
N LYS A 4 3.11 2.29 43.34
CA LYS A 4 4.17 2.01 42.34
C LYS A 4 3.71 0.98 41.31
N VAL A 5 2.92 0.00 41.73
CA VAL A 5 2.33 -1.01 40.84
C VAL A 5 1.31 -0.38 39.89
N ILE A 6 0.46 0.53 40.38
CA ILE A 6 -0.53 1.23 39.55
C ILE A 6 0.16 2.08 38.47
N ILE A 7 1.21 2.84 38.83
CA ILE A 7 1.98 3.65 37.88
C ILE A 7 2.63 2.76 36.80
N PHE A 8 3.18 1.61 37.20
CA PHE A 8 3.78 0.67 36.27
C PHE A 8 2.76 0.07 35.30
N VAL A 9 1.55 -0.27 35.78
CA VAL A 9 0.46 -0.76 34.92
C VAL A 9 0.02 0.30 33.91
N PHE A 10 -0.14 1.56 34.34
CA PHE A 10 -0.45 2.66 33.42
C PHE A 10 0.65 2.86 32.37
N PHE A 11 1.92 2.80 32.78
CA PHE A 11 3.06 2.91 31.86
C PHE A 11 3.07 1.79 30.80
N VAL A 12 2.78 0.56 31.20
CA VAL A 12 2.69 -0.59 30.27
C VAL A 12 1.48 -0.45 29.33
N MET A 13 0.33 0.05 29.80
CA MET A 13 -0.83 0.32 28.93
C MET A 13 -0.57 1.45 27.92
N PHE A 14 0.23 2.46 28.27
CA PHE A 14 0.65 3.51 27.33
C PHE A 14 1.55 2.96 26.21
N LEU A 15 2.38 1.95 26.50
CA LEU A 15 3.28 1.32 25.52
C LEU A 15 2.56 0.30 24.61
N ALA A 16 1.41 -0.24 25.03
CA ALA A 16 0.70 -1.29 24.31
C ALA A 16 0.04 -0.83 22.99
N ASN A 17 -0.05 0.47 22.74
CA ASN A 17 -0.82 1.04 21.62
C ASN A 17 0.01 1.43 20.39
N VAL A 18 1.30 1.11 20.34
CA VAL A 18 2.19 1.42 19.20
C VAL A 18 2.79 0.15 18.62
N VAL A 19 1.93 -0.74 18.11
CA VAL A 19 2.36 -1.75 17.14
C VAL A 19 2.22 -1.12 15.76
N SER A 20 3.28 -0.45 15.30
CA SER A 20 3.42 -0.07 13.90
C SER A 20 4.02 -1.26 13.17
N ALA A 21 3.24 -1.89 12.28
CA ALA A 21 3.75 -2.91 11.37
C ALA A 21 4.56 -2.24 10.24
N SER A 22 5.71 -1.67 10.59
CA SER A 22 6.65 -1.11 9.61
C SER A 22 7.54 -2.22 9.06
N SER A 23 7.56 -2.38 7.74
CA SER A 23 8.49 -3.28 7.08
C SER A 23 9.90 -2.69 7.08
N THR A 24 10.90 -3.49 7.43
CA THR A 24 12.31 -3.09 7.34
C THR A 24 12.77 -2.91 5.88
N TYR A 25 12.06 -3.53 4.93
CA TYR A 25 12.36 -3.47 3.50
C TYR A 25 11.92 -2.15 2.85
N GLY A 26 10.88 -1.50 3.39
CA GLY A 26 10.32 -0.29 2.79
C GLY A 26 8.89 0.01 3.23
N SER A 27 8.28 1.01 2.60
CA SER A 27 6.87 1.37 2.76
C SER A 27 6.16 1.45 1.41
N ILE A 28 4.84 1.34 1.45
CA ILE A 28 3.97 1.41 0.28
C ILE A 28 2.84 2.37 0.59
N ASP A 29 2.72 3.42 -0.21
CA ASP A 29 1.59 4.35 -0.20
C ASP A 29 0.77 4.15 -1.47
N THR A 30 -0.52 3.87 -1.30
CA THR A 30 -1.44 3.65 -2.43
C THR A 30 -2.42 4.80 -2.53
N TYR A 31 -2.70 5.26 -3.74
CA TYR A 31 -3.58 6.38 -4.03
C TYR A 31 -4.65 5.94 -5.03
N TYR A 32 -5.86 6.42 -4.80
CA TYR A 32 -6.98 6.34 -5.74
C TYR A 32 -7.37 7.75 -6.16
N ASN A 33 -7.30 8.07 -7.45
CA ASN A 33 -7.54 9.42 -7.98
C ASN A 33 -6.82 10.50 -7.16
N ASP A 34 -5.53 10.29 -6.93
CA ASP A 34 -4.62 11.17 -6.16
C ASP A 34 -4.94 11.33 -4.67
N LYS A 35 -5.96 10.63 -4.16
CA LYS A 35 -6.26 10.55 -2.73
C LYS A 35 -5.53 9.36 -2.11
N LEU A 36 -4.72 9.62 -1.09
CA LEU A 36 -4.05 8.57 -0.30
C LEU A 36 -5.10 7.65 0.33
N LEU A 37 -4.92 6.34 0.14
CA LEU A 37 -5.72 5.30 0.77
C LEU A 37 -5.01 4.90 2.07
N PRO A 38 -5.61 5.15 3.25
CA PRO A 38 -5.05 4.64 4.49
C PRO A 38 -5.13 3.11 4.43
N GLY A 39 -4.02 2.41 4.69
CA GLY A 39 -3.92 0.95 4.55
C GLY A 39 -4.93 0.13 5.37
N GLU A 40 -5.66 0.78 6.29
CA GLU A 40 -6.76 0.20 7.08
C GLU A 40 -8.13 0.31 6.41
N GLU A 41 -8.35 1.28 5.50
CA GLU A 41 -9.63 1.45 4.82
C GLU A 41 -9.61 0.80 3.44
N ILE A 42 -10.54 -0.12 3.22
CA ILE A 42 -10.87 -0.61 1.88
C ILE A 42 -11.47 0.56 1.11
N ALA A 43 -10.74 1.06 0.12
CA ALA A 43 -11.28 2.04 -0.82
C ALA A 43 -12.60 1.51 -1.40
N LYS A 44 -13.68 2.27 -1.23
CA LYS A 44 -14.98 2.00 -1.87
C LYS A 44 -15.23 3.06 -2.94
N PRO A 45 -14.44 3.07 -4.03
CA PRO A 45 -14.65 4.02 -5.09
C PRO A 45 -16.02 3.79 -5.72
N ILE A 46 -16.79 4.86 -5.86
CA ILE A 46 -18.00 4.84 -6.69
C ILE A 46 -17.52 5.07 -8.13
N LEU A 47 -17.41 3.99 -8.90
CA LEU A 47 -17.02 4.05 -10.30
C LEU A 47 -18.26 4.26 -11.16
N LYS A 48 -18.19 5.23 -12.08
CA LYS A 48 -19.17 5.32 -13.17
C LYS A 48 -18.69 4.47 -14.34
N VAL A 49 -19.61 3.78 -14.99
CA VAL A 49 -19.29 2.98 -16.17
C VAL A 49 -18.68 3.89 -17.24
N GLY A 50 -17.51 3.51 -17.74
CA GLY A 50 -16.77 4.23 -18.79
C GLY A 50 -15.97 5.45 -18.31
N GLU A 51 -15.98 5.76 -17.01
CA GLU A 51 -15.12 6.82 -16.46
C GLU A 51 -13.79 6.21 -16.01
N PRO A 52 -12.65 6.65 -16.59
CA PRO A 52 -11.37 6.11 -16.19
C PRO A 52 -11.00 6.58 -14.78
N PHE A 53 -10.26 5.75 -14.06
CA PHE A 53 -9.75 6.08 -12.74
C PHE A 53 -8.27 5.74 -12.63
N LYS A 54 -7.62 6.40 -11.67
CA LYS A 54 -6.19 6.34 -11.45
C LYS A 54 -5.88 5.56 -10.19
N ILE A 55 -5.00 4.57 -10.31
CA ILE A 55 -4.33 3.94 -9.18
C ILE A 55 -2.86 4.33 -9.23
N LYS A 56 -2.33 4.85 -8.13
CA LYS A 56 -0.90 5.15 -8.00
C LYS A 56 -0.33 4.46 -6.77
N VAL A 57 0.81 3.81 -6.93
CA VAL A 57 1.57 3.15 -5.87
C VAL A 57 2.93 3.83 -5.78
N VAL A 58 3.23 4.40 -4.61
CA VAL A 58 4.53 4.97 -4.28
C VAL A 58 5.21 4.03 -3.31
N MET A 59 6.34 3.47 -3.73
CA MET A 59 7.12 2.54 -2.92
C MET A 59 8.42 3.18 -2.50
N THR A 60 8.69 3.19 -1.20
CA THR A 60 9.97 3.65 -0.65
C THR A 60 10.76 2.42 -0.22
N LEU A 61 11.85 2.10 -0.91
CA LEU A 61 12.73 0.98 -0.59
C LEU A 61 13.88 1.44 0.29
N ASN A 62 14.12 0.72 1.39
CA ASN A 62 15.21 1.02 2.34
C ASN A 62 16.49 0.22 2.06
N GLN A 63 16.40 -0.81 1.22
CA GLN A 63 17.50 -1.68 0.83
C GLN A 63 17.28 -2.21 -0.59
N THR A 64 18.35 -2.65 -1.24
CA THR A 64 18.25 -3.30 -2.55
C THR A 64 17.30 -4.50 -2.46
N SER A 65 16.27 -4.50 -3.31
CA SER A 65 15.16 -5.45 -3.22
C SER A 65 14.72 -5.94 -4.59
N ARG A 66 14.21 -7.17 -4.65
CA ARG A 66 13.45 -7.68 -5.79
C ARG A 66 12.00 -7.24 -5.64
N LEU A 67 11.42 -6.67 -6.69
CA LEU A 67 10.07 -6.11 -6.68
C LEU A 67 9.16 -6.81 -7.69
N PHE A 68 7.94 -7.11 -7.25
CA PHE A 68 6.83 -7.49 -8.10
C PHE A 68 5.69 -6.51 -7.87
N ILE A 69 5.08 -6.02 -8.95
CA ILE A 69 3.91 -5.18 -8.87
C ILE A 69 2.84 -5.61 -9.88
N GLU A 70 1.59 -5.60 -9.43
CA GLU A 70 0.44 -6.08 -10.16
C GLU A 70 -0.80 -5.33 -9.67
N VAL A 71 -1.68 -4.93 -10.59
CA VAL A 71 -3.05 -4.52 -10.27
C VAL A 71 -3.98 -5.67 -10.61
N ASN A 72 -4.74 -6.13 -9.61
CA ASN A 72 -5.64 -7.27 -9.74
C ASN A 72 -6.95 -7.01 -8.95
N SER A 73 -7.97 -7.84 -9.14
CA SER A 73 -9.27 -7.78 -8.47
C SER A 73 -9.54 -9.04 -7.65
N ILE A 74 -10.21 -8.88 -6.52
CA ILE A 74 -10.58 -9.98 -5.62
C ILE A 74 -11.75 -10.82 -6.20
N GLY A 75 -12.52 -10.29 -7.14
CA GLY A 75 -13.82 -10.88 -7.55
C GLY A 75 -14.00 -11.19 -9.04
N SER A 76 -13.09 -10.77 -9.92
CA SER A 76 -13.17 -11.03 -11.36
C SER A 76 -11.76 -11.03 -11.94
N GLU A 77 -11.49 -11.89 -12.90
CA GLU A 77 -10.13 -12.04 -13.46
C GLU A 77 -9.62 -10.76 -14.15
N SER A 78 -10.51 -9.99 -14.80
CA SER A 78 -10.14 -8.75 -15.52
C SER A 78 -11.33 -7.78 -15.68
N PRO A 79 -11.81 -7.16 -14.59
CA PRO A 79 -12.96 -6.24 -14.65
C PRO A 79 -12.65 -4.86 -15.27
N TYR A 80 -11.37 -4.53 -15.48
CA TYR A 80 -10.92 -3.23 -15.98
C TYR A 80 -9.93 -3.38 -17.13
N GLU A 81 -9.95 -2.44 -18.07
CA GLU A 81 -8.97 -2.34 -19.15
C GLU A 81 -7.90 -1.32 -18.74
N VAL A 82 -6.61 -1.68 -18.85
CA VAL A 82 -5.54 -0.71 -18.61
C VAL A 82 -5.40 0.17 -19.85
N VAL A 83 -5.75 1.45 -19.70
CA VAL A 83 -5.53 2.48 -20.72
C VAL A 83 -4.05 2.87 -20.77
N GLU A 84 -3.45 3.07 -19.60
CA GLU A 84 -2.02 3.41 -19.45
C GLU A 84 -1.49 2.81 -18.16
N GLY A 85 -0.27 2.26 -18.18
CA GLY A 85 0.39 1.85 -16.94
C GLY A 85 1.59 0.92 -17.14
N PRO A 86 2.24 0.52 -16.03
CA PRO A 86 3.43 -0.32 -16.04
C PRO A 86 3.23 -1.71 -16.67
N SER A 87 2.02 -2.27 -16.61
CA SER A 87 1.64 -3.60 -17.10
C SER A 87 0.12 -3.66 -17.36
N LYS A 88 -0.35 -4.69 -18.06
CA LYS A 88 -1.78 -4.97 -18.22
C LYS A 88 -2.42 -5.38 -16.89
N PHE A 89 -3.76 -5.38 -16.86
CA PHE A 89 -4.51 -5.87 -15.72
C PHE A 89 -4.15 -7.34 -15.43
N SER A 90 -3.92 -7.68 -14.16
CA SER A 90 -3.47 -9.01 -13.71
C SER A 90 -2.13 -9.48 -14.30
N GLU A 91 -1.35 -8.59 -14.92
CA GLU A 91 0.00 -8.89 -15.40
C GLU A 91 1.04 -8.39 -14.39
N LYS A 92 1.86 -9.33 -13.89
CA LYS A 92 2.95 -9.04 -12.96
C LYS A 92 4.14 -8.41 -13.67
N LYS A 93 4.54 -7.23 -13.22
CA LYS A 93 5.83 -6.63 -13.61
C LYS A 93 6.91 -6.98 -12.60
N HIS A 94 8.01 -7.52 -13.10
CA HIS A 94 9.14 -7.98 -12.29
C HIS A 94 10.35 -7.05 -12.44
N PHE A 95 10.96 -6.71 -11.31
CA PHE A 95 12.25 -6.04 -11.23
C PHE A 95 13.20 -6.90 -10.39
N GLU A 96 14.23 -7.44 -11.02
CA GLU A 96 15.18 -8.35 -10.37
C GLU A 96 15.95 -7.68 -9.23
N SER A 97 16.27 -6.40 -9.40
CA SER A 97 17.02 -5.61 -8.42
C SER A 97 16.70 -4.13 -8.58
N LEU A 98 16.19 -3.52 -7.52
CA LEU A 98 16.05 -2.07 -7.38
C LEU A 98 16.81 -1.63 -6.13
N ASP A 99 17.62 -0.60 -6.27
CA ASP A 99 18.36 0.01 -5.17
C ASP A 99 17.43 0.77 -4.21
N PRO A 100 17.92 1.19 -3.02
CA PRO A 100 17.15 2.04 -2.13
C PRO A 100 16.70 3.32 -2.84
N GLY A 101 15.43 3.70 -2.67
CA GLY A 101 14.87 4.84 -3.37
C GLY A 101 13.35 4.87 -3.37
N VAL A 102 12.81 5.89 -4.02
CA VAL A 102 11.36 6.08 -4.19
C VAL A 102 10.97 5.74 -5.62
N TYR A 103 10.03 4.81 -5.78
CA TYR A 103 9.54 4.32 -7.06
C TYR A 103 8.04 4.57 -7.16
N THR A 104 7.60 5.17 -8.27
CA THR A 104 6.19 5.47 -8.51
C THR A 104 5.68 4.67 -9.69
N PHE A 105 4.54 4.01 -9.48
CA PHE A 105 3.84 3.22 -10.48
C PHE A 105 2.40 3.72 -10.58
N GLU A 106 1.93 4.04 -11.78
CA GLU A 106 0.60 4.62 -11.98
C GLU A 106 -0.13 3.89 -13.09
N TRP A 107 -1.38 3.52 -12.84
CA TRP A 107 -2.31 2.95 -13.81
C TRP A 107 -3.49 3.88 -14.03
N ILE A 108 -3.91 3.99 -15.28
CA ILE A 108 -5.20 4.51 -15.71
C ILE A 108 -6.01 3.31 -16.20
N LEU A 109 -7.14 3.07 -15.55
CA LEU A 109 -8.04 1.92 -15.71
C LEU A 109 -9.46 2.36 -16.06
#